data_AF-A0A653Y0H7-F1
#
_entry.id   AF-A0A653Y0H7-F1
#
_cell.length_a   1.000
_cell.length_b   1.000
_cell.length_c   1.000
_cell.angle_alpha   90.00
_cell.angle_beta   90.00
_cell.angle_gamma   90.00
#
_symmetry.space_group_name_H-M   'P 1'
#
loop_
_entity.id
_entity.type
_entity.pdbx_description
1 polymer ?
#
loop_
_entity_poly.entity_id
_entity_poly.type
_entity_poly.pdbx_seq_one_letter_code
_entity_poly.pdbx_strand_id
1 'polypeptide(L)'
;MDATLLRSRFEQVLAGESGRMIMIAQTPFMFAAVNDNGRAALLVRVSLTPSQVVSDGQGFLVKTTRSGNNDYVQITSTDRELPPLFLKLVEYVLDRVSASASTDEGAELLIRSIEEYRRFVGQRRGRLPEALVRGTFAELLFLRTIIAGGMGAEEAVTAWRGPWAKAGLGVHDFTFANGRGIEVKSTHQPPDTIRVSSPGQLVPSDQPLDLLVLPLENAPDGSTAAIPFRAYVQETSKVVAAAGPGAADKWDAALEALTLDLSDEWYDKYRFLPGEWRRFTVKPGFPHLDVASLPAGIVDVHYSLELLRLSPFAAPFNELLSDMEMP
;
A
#
# COMPACT_ATOMS: atom_id res chain seq x y z
N MET A 1 26.09 -22.95 -4.88
CA MET A 1 26.13 -23.61 -6.22
C MET A 1 26.51 -22.58 -7.28
N ASP A 2 27.11 -22.93 -8.43
CA ASP A 2 27.35 -21.95 -9.51
C ASP A 2 26.00 -21.41 -10.06
N ALA A 3 25.84 -20.09 -10.08
CA ALA A 3 24.63 -19.39 -10.57
C ALA A 3 24.32 -19.73 -12.04
N THR A 4 25.37 -19.98 -12.84
CA THR A 4 25.24 -20.36 -14.26
C THR A 4 24.58 -21.74 -14.40
N LEU A 5 24.97 -22.68 -13.54
CA LEU A 5 24.39 -24.01 -13.50
C LEU A 5 22.93 -23.96 -13.04
N LEU A 6 22.61 -23.16 -12.02
CA LEU A 6 21.24 -23.00 -11.52
C LEU A 6 20.29 -22.52 -12.61
N ARG A 7 20.67 -21.43 -13.29
CA ARG A 7 19.91 -20.86 -14.40
C ARG A 7 19.67 -21.91 -15.49
N SER A 8 20.71 -22.63 -15.89
CA SER A 8 20.59 -23.68 -16.91
C SER A 8 19.61 -24.78 -16.52
N ARG A 9 19.53 -25.17 -15.23
CA ARG A 9 18.54 -26.16 -14.76
C ARG A 9 17.11 -25.65 -14.93
N PHE A 10 16.84 -24.38 -14.62
CA PHE A 10 15.52 -23.77 -14.79
C PHE A 10 15.14 -23.61 -16.26
N GLU A 11 16.07 -23.19 -17.11
CA GLU A 11 15.85 -23.10 -18.56
C GLU A 11 15.53 -24.47 -19.17
N GLN A 12 16.23 -25.54 -18.73
CA GLN A 12 15.97 -26.90 -19.21
C GLN A 12 14.60 -27.44 -18.80
N VAL A 13 14.11 -27.15 -17.58
CA VAL A 13 12.74 -27.56 -17.19
C VAL A 13 11.68 -26.77 -17.95
N LEU A 14 11.88 -25.46 -18.12
CA LEU A 14 10.95 -24.58 -18.84
C LEU A 14 10.84 -24.93 -20.33
N ALA A 15 11.90 -25.46 -20.94
CA ALA A 15 11.89 -25.95 -22.32
C ALA A 15 11.15 -27.30 -22.49
N GLY A 16 10.82 -28.00 -21.40
CA GLY A 16 10.05 -29.25 -21.44
C GLY A 16 8.57 -29.06 -21.16
N GLU A 17 7.85 -30.18 -21.04
CA GLU A 17 6.42 -30.19 -20.70
C GLU A 17 6.18 -29.79 -19.23
N SER A 18 4.94 -29.37 -18.93
CA SER A 18 4.50 -29.10 -17.56
C SER A 18 4.71 -30.34 -16.68
N GLY A 19 5.22 -30.13 -15.47
CA GLY A 19 5.59 -31.19 -14.53
C GLY A 19 7.03 -31.71 -14.72
N ARG A 20 7.78 -31.28 -15.75
CA ARG A 20 9.19 -31.62 -15.87
C ARG A 20 9.97 -31.12 -14.67
N MET A 21 10.79 -32.00 -14.09
CA MET A 21 11.58 -31.73 -12.89
C MET A 21 13.06 -32.09 -13.12
N ILE A 22 13.97 -31.25 -12.60
CA ILE A 22 15.40 -31.54 -12.55
C ILE A 22 15.92 -31.26 -11.14
N MET A 23 16.61 -32.24 -10.56
CA MET A 23 17.24 -32.13 -9.24
C MET A 23 18.34 -31.06 -9.23
N ILE A 24 18.32 -30.22 -8.20
CA ILE A 24 19.34 -29.17 -7.94
C ILE A 24 20.28 -29.62 -6.83
N ALA A 25 19.74 -30.03 -5.67
CA ALA A 25 20.51 -30.43 -4.49
C ALA A 25 19.76 -31.49 -3.67
N GLN A 26 20.47 -32.25 -2.83
CA GLN A 26 19.88 -33.32 -2.00
C GLN A 26 20.22 -33.25 -0.51
N THR A 27 21.08 -32.33 -0.08
CA THR A 27 21.51 -32.20 1.31
C THR A 27 21.39 -30.75 1.77
N PRO A 28 20.78 -30.46 2.93
CA PRO A 28 20.07 -31.38 3.84
C PRO A 28 18.70 -31.82 3.30
N PHE A 29 18.19 -31.15 2.25
CA PHE A 29 16.90 -31.45 1.62
C PHE A 29 17.03 -31.69 0.12
N MET A 30 15.99 -32.31 -0.41
CA MET A 30 15.80 -32.41 -1.85
C MET A 30 15.27 -31.07 -2.39
N PHE A 31 16.04 -30.45 -3.28
CA PHE A 31 15.66 -29.27 -4.06
C PHE A 31 15.58 -29.64 -5.53
N ALA A 32 14.50 -29.26 -6.20
CA ALA A 32 14.34 -29.48 -7.63
C ALA A 32 13.81 -28.23 -8.34
N ALA A 33 14.31 -27.96 -9.54
CA ALA A 33 13.66 -27.08 -10.50
C ALA A 33 12.48 -27.83 -11.12
N VAL A 34 11.35 -27.15 -11.27
CA VAL A 34 10.12 -27.70 -11.84
C VAL A 34 9.54 -26.71 -12.84
N ASN A 35 8.99 -27.22 -13.94
CA ASN A 35 8.11 -26.47 -14.83
C ASN A 35 6.67 -26.60 -14.32
N ASP A 36 6.18 -25.58 -13.61
CA ASP A 36 4.78 -25.48 -13.19
C ASP A 36 3.97 -24.72 -14.25
N ASN A 37 3.39 -25.45 -15.20
CA ASN A 37 2.51 -24.91 -16.23
C ASN A 37 3.12 -23.73 -17.02
N GLY A 38 4.39 -23.87 -17.41
CA GLY A 38 5.15 -22.84 -18.13
C GLY A 38 5.80 -21.80 -17.23
N ARG A 39 5.87 -22.04 -15.91
CA ARG A 39 6.51 -21.14 -14.94
C ARG A 39 7.57 -21.89 -14.15
N ALA A 40 8.64 -21.18 -13.78
CA ALA A 40 9.71 -21.76 -12.99
C ALA A 40 9.25 -21.97 -11.54
N ALA A 41 9.46 -23.16 -10.99
CA ALA A 41 9.18 -23.46 -9.60
C ALA A 41 10.36 -24.17 -8.91
N LEU A 42 10.65 -23.76 -7.68
CA LEU A 42 11.53 -24.49 -6.77
C LEU A 42 10.68 -25.42 -5.91
N LEU A 43 10.89 -26.71 -6.02
CA LEU A 43 10.28 -27.70 -5.14
C LEU A 43 11.29 -28.13 -4.07
N VAL A 44 10.86 -28.08 -2.81
CA VAL A 44 11.67 -28.49 -1.66
C VAL A 44 10.93 -29.59 -0.90
N ARG A 45 11.57 -30.73 -0.68
CA ARG A 45 11.05 -31.78 0.22
C ARG A 45 11.62 -31.56 1.62
N VAL A 46 10.76 -31.22 2.56
CA VAL A 46 11.10 -30.81 3.92
C VAL A 46 10.08 -31.41 4.90
N SER A 47 10.39 -31.50 6.20
CA SER A 47 9.41 -31.84 7.23
C SER A 47 9.06 -30.56 7.98
N LEU A 48 7.79 -30.15 7.97
CA LEU A 48 7.33 -28.94 8.65
C LEU A 48 6.49 -29.29 9.88
N THR A 49 6.61 -28.47 10.91
CA THR A 49 5.68 -28.51 12.04
C THR A 49 4.31 -27.94 11.62
N PRO A 50 3.20 -28.30 12.30
CA PRO A 50 1.87 -27.82 11.92
C PRO A 50 1.72 -26.29 11.91
N SER A 51 2.46 -25.58 12.77
CA SER A 51 2.46 -24.12 12.90
C SER A 51 3.29 -23.39 11.84
N GLN A 52 4.15 -24.11 11.12
CA GLN A 52 4.96 -23.56 10.05
C GLN A 52 4.12 -23.42 8.77
N VAL A 53 3.85 -22.17 8.41
CA VAL A 53 3.14 -21.78 7.19
C VAL A 53 4.03 -20.80 6.44
N VAL A 54 4.13 -20.99 5.12
CA VAL A 54 4.82 -20.06 4.23
C VAL A 54 3.77 -19.41 3.35
N SER A 55 3.80 -18.08 3.31
CA SER A 55 2.84 -17.29 2.55
C SER A 55 3.38 -16.92 1.17
N ASP A 56 2.47 -16.62 0.24
CA ASP A 56 2.79 -16.02 -1.06
C ASP A 56 3.51 -14.68 -0.90
N GLY A 57 4.22 -14.26 -1.95
CA GLY A 57 4.95 -12.99 -2.02
C GLY A 57 4.85 -12.32 -3.38
N GLN A 58 5.33 -11.08 -3.50
CA GLN A 58 5.38 -10.40 -4.79
C GLN A 58 6.37 -11.12 -5.72
N GLY A 59 5.88 -11.56 -6.88
CA GLY A 59 6.69 -12.28 -7.88
C GLY A 59 6.74 -13.80 -7.72
N PHE A 60 6.15 -14.36 -6.65
CA PHE A 60 6.08 -15.81 -6.44
C PHE A 60 4.90 -16.27 -5.58
N LEU A 61 4.40 -17.47 -5.85
CA LEU A 61 3.38 -18.18 -5.08
C LEU A 61 4.02 -19.33 -4.30
N VAL A 62 3.51 -19.62 -3.12
CA VAL A 62 3.96 -20.73 -2.28
C VAL A 62 2.82 -21.71 -2.05
N LYS A 63 3.06 -22.97 -2.45
CA LYS A 63 2.16 -24.08 -2.17
C LYS A 63 2.84 -25.07 -1.25
N THR A 64 2.20 -25.34 -0.11
CA THR A 64 2.62 -26.42 0.80
C THR A 64 1.72 -27.62 0.62
N THR A 65 2.29 -28.77 0.28
CA THR A 65 1.57 -30.05 0.19
C THR A 65 2.09 -30.98 1.25
N ARG A 66 1.22 -31.41 2.18
CA ARG A 66 1.58 -32.36 3.25
C ARG A 66 1.25 -33.78 2.79
N SER A 67 2.24 -34.68 2.75
CA SER A 67 2.07 -36.05 2.23
C SER A 67 2.83 -37.09 3.06
N GLY A 68 2.14 -37.72 4.00
CA GLY A 68 2.71 -38.79 4.84
C GLY A 68 3.90 -38.29 5.66
N ASN A 69 5.08 -38.89 5.45
CA ASN A 69 6.32 -38.54 6.16
C ASN A 69 7.11 -37.38 5.52
N ASN A 70 6.60 -36.74 4.47
CA ASN A 70 7.27 -35.61 3.82
C ASN A 70 6.28 -34.49 3.49
N ASP A 71 6.70 -33.26 3.72
CA ASP A 71 6.04 -32.07 3.19
C ASP A 71 6.81 -31.55 1.97
N TYR A 72 6.07 -30.88 1.11
CA TYR A 72 6.61 -30.25 -0.08
C TYR A 72 6.27 -28.77 -0.05
N VAL A 73 7.30 -27.92 -0.10
CA VAL A 73 7.15 -26.48 -0.31
C VAL A 73 7.51 -26.21 -1.77
N GLN A 74 6.54 -25.74 -2.55
CA GLN A 74 6.74 -25.31 -3.92
C GLN A 74 6.66 -23.79 -4.00
N ILE A 75 7.75 -23.15 -4.43
CA ILE A 75 7.83 -21.71 -4.67
C ILE A 75 7.81 -21.50 -6.19
N THR A 76 6.71 -20.95 -6.71
CA THR A 76 6.47 -20.81 -8.15
C THR A 76 6.55 -19.35 -8.56
N SER A 77 7.35 -19.00 -9.57
CA SER A 77 7.37 -17.65 -10.12
C SER A 77 6.00 -17.28 -10.72
N THR A 78 5.58 -16.03 -10.58
CA THR A 78 4.35 -15.55 -11.24
C THR A 78 4.53 -15.31 -12.74
N ASP A 79 5.77 -15.11 -13.20
CA ASP A 79 6.11 -14.86 -14.60
C ASP A 79 6.33 -16.17 -15.37
N ARG A 80 6.10 -16.13 -16.69
CA ARG A 80 6.35 -17.27 -17.59
C ARG A 80 7.80 -17.36 -18.06
N GLU A 81 8.49 -16.23 -18.14
CA GLU A 81 9.93 -16.20 -18.33
C GLU A 81 10.64 -16.45 -16.99
N LEU A 82 11.94 -16.78 -17.00
CA LEU A 82 12.72 -17.01 -15.79
C LEU A 82 13.23 -15.68 -15.20
N PRO A 83 12.60 -15.11 -14.16
CA PRO A 83 12.96 -13.77 -13.71
C PRO A 83 14.30 -13.80 -12.95
N PRO A 84 15.21 -12.84 -13.18
CA PRO A 84 16.46 -12.76 -12.43
C PRO A 84 16.25 -12.69 -10.91
N LEU A 85 15.17 -12.03 -10.47
CA LEU A 85 14.82 -11.89 -9.07
C LEU A 85 14.45 -13.25 -8.46
N PHE A 86 13.61 -14.04 -9.13
CA PHE A 86 13.28 -15.41 -8.70
C PHE A 86 14.53 -16.29 -8.57
N LEU A 87 15.47 -16.22 -9.52
CA LEU A 87 16.74 -16.95 -9.39
C LEU A 87 17.52 -16.53 -8.13
N LYS A 88 17.53 -15.25 -7.80
CA LYS A 88 18.17 -14.75 -6.56
C LYS A 88 17.49 -15.28 -5.30
N LEU A 89 16.16 -15.45 -5.30
CA LEU A 89 15.46 -16.15 -4.20
C LEU A 89 15.96 -17.58 -4.05
N VAL A 90 16.02 -18.32 -5.17
CA VAL A 90 16.44 -19.71 -5.15
C VAL A 90 17.89 -19.85 -4.70
N GLU A 91 18.80 -19.01 -5.19
CA GLU A 91 20.20 -18.94 -4.72
C GLU A 91 20.26 -18.69 -3.22
N TYR A 92 19.54 -17.68 -2.74
CA TYR A 92 19.53 -17.29 -1.33
C TYR A 92 19.03 -18.41 -0.41
N VAL A 93 17.94 -19.08 -0.79
CA VAL A 93 17.39 -20.21 -0.05
C VAL A 93 18.37 -21.38 -0.06
N LEU A 94 18.92 -21.74 -1.22
CA LEU A 94 19.86 -22.85 -1.34
C LEU A 94 21.12 -22.63 -0.50
N ASP A 95 21.73 -21.45 -0.57
CA ASP A 95 22.98 -21.16 0.14
C ASP A 95 22.79 -21.20 1.66
N ARG A 96 21.68 -20.67 2.18
CA ARG A 96 21.39 -20.70 3.62
C ARG A 96 21.03 -22.09 4.13
N VAL A 97 20.17 -22.79 3.41
CA VAL A 97 19.68 -24.09 3.86
C VAL A 97 20.76 -25.17 3.71
N SER A 98 21.62 -25.07 2.70
CA SER A 98 22.75 -26.01 2.54
C SER A 98 23.79 -25.93 3.65
N ALA A 99 23.81 -24.82 4.41
CA ALA A 99 24.76 -24.59 5.50
C ALA A 99 24.23 -25.02 6.89
N SER A 100 22.99 -25.50 7.00
CA SER A 100 22.40 -25.90 8.28
C SER A 100 23.04 -27.16 8.86
N ALA A 101 23.16 -27.25 10.19
CA ALA A 101 23.73 -28.40 10.88
C ALA A 101 22.74 -29.56 11.08
N SER A 102 21.43 -29.34 10.90
CA SER A 102 20.38 -30.35 11.04
C SER A 102 19.20 -30.09 10.11
N THR A 103 18.34 -31.10 9.93
CA THR A 103 17.10 -30.98 9.16
C THR A 103 16.11 -30.01 9.81
N ASP A 104 16.05 -29.94 11.13
CA ASP A 104 15.11 -29.04 11.82
C ASP A 104 15.55 -27.57 11.63
N GLU A 105 16.83 -27.29 11.83
CA GLU A 105 17.42 -25.98 11.56
C GLU A 105 17.27 -25.58 10.08
N GLY A 106 17.48 -26.53 9.17
CA GLY A 106 17.29 -26.30 7.74
C GLY A 106 15.84 -25.91 7.40
N ALA A 107 14.85 -26.52 8.05
CA ALA A 107 13.44 -26.21 7.82
C ALA A 107 13.08 -24.81 8.33
N GLU A 108 13.60 -24.42 9.50
CA GLU A 108 13.45 -23.06 10.03
C GLU A 108 14.12 -22.03 9.12
N LEU A 109 15.35 -22.31 8.66
CA LEU A 109 16.09 -21.44 7.74
C LEU A 109 15.39 -21.31 6.39
N LEU A 110 14.77 -22.37 5.87
CA LEU A 110 13.98 -22.33 4.64
C LEU A 110 12.83 -21.33 4.78
N ILE A 111 11.99 -21.48 5.80
CA ILE A 111 10.83 -20.61 6.03
C ILE A 111 11.29 -19.17 6.26
N ARG A 112 12.27 -18.99 7.15
CA ARG A 112 12.83 -17.68 7.47
C ARG A 112 13.40 -16.99 6.24
N SER A 113 14.11 -17.71 5.37
CA SER A 113 14.68 -17.15 4.14
C SER A 113 13.59 -16.71 3.15
N ILE A 114 12.51 -17.49 3.02
CA ILE A 114 11.37 -17.12 2.19
C ILE A 114 10.66 -15.89 2.77
N GLU A 115 10.46 -15.81 4.08
CA GLU A 115 9.87 -14.65 4.77
C GLU A 115 10.75 -13.40 4.69
N GLU A 116 12.06 -13.52 4.91
CA GLU A 116 13.02 -12.41 4.79
C GLU A 116 13.05 -11.90 3.34
N TYR A 117 13.08 -12.81 2.37
CA TYR A 117 13.02 -12.44 0.95
C TYR A 117 11.67 -11.84 0.57
N ARG A 118 10.55 -12.37 1.10
CA ARG A 118 9.21 -11.80 0.93
C ARG A 118 9.14 -10.38 1.47
N ARG A 119 9.72 -10.11 2.64
CA ARG A 119 9.82 -8.76 3.21
C ARG A 119 10.72 -7.87 2.36
N PHE A 120 11.85 -8.37 1.87
CA PHE A 120 12.78 -7.61 1.04
C PHE A 120 12.21 -7.27 -0.36
N VAL A 121 11.52 -8.20 -1.01
CA VAL A 121 10.85 -7.94 -2.30
C VAL A 121 9.55 -7.17 -2.08
N GLY A 122 8.83 -7.44 -1.00
CA GLY A 122 7.70 -6.62 -0.56
C GLY A 122 8.10 -5.21 -0.13
N GLN A 123 9.38 -4.96 0.18
CA GLN A 123 9.98 -3.63 0.36
C GLN A 123 10.25 -2.92 -0.97
N ARG A 124 10.31 -3.62 -2.11
CA ARG A 124 10.00 -3.00 -3.42
C ARG A 124 8.48 -2.85 -3.56
N ARG A 125 7.88 -2.18 -2.57
CA ARG A 125 6.50 -1.70 -2.61
C ARG A 125 6.34 -1.01 -3.96
N GLY A 126 5.36 -1.44 -4.76
CA GLY A 126 5.06 -0.74 -6.00
C GLY A 126 4.93 0.75 -5.69
N ARG A 127 5.62 1.59 -6.45
CA ARG A 127 5.52 3.05 -6.31
C ARG A 127 4.07 3.48 -6.30
N LEU A 128 3.70 4.39 -5.39
CA LEU A 128 2.34 4.89 -5.36
C LEU A 128 1.98 5.49 -6.72
N PRO A 129 0.79 5.18 -7.27
CA PRO A 129 0.30 5.87 -8.46
C PRO A 129 0.31 7.39 -8.21
N GLU A 130 0.59 8.19 -9.24
CA GLU A 130 0.65 9.65 -9.10
C GLU A 130 -0.62 10.24 -8.46
N ALA A 131 -1.80 9.71 -8.81
CA ALA A 131 -3.06 10.12 -8.21
C ALA A 131 -3.08 9.91 -6.69
N LEU A 132 -2.50 8.79 -6.20
CA LEU A 132 -2.40 8.51 -4.77
C LEU A 132 -1.36 9.40 -4.11
N VAL A 133 -0.20 9.67 -4.75
CA VAL A 133 0.78 10.64 -4.25
C VAL A 133 0.14 12.03 -4.07
N ARG A 134 -0.64 12.48 -5.06
CA ARG A 134 -1.35 13.76 -5.03
C ARG A 134 -2.43 13.80 -3.95
N GLY A 135 -3.23 12.73 -3.81
CA GLY A 135 -4.24 12.60 -2.76
C GLY A 135 -3.62 12.64 -1.37
N THR A 136 -2.63 11.77 -1.12
CA THR A 136 -1.88 11.74 0.14
C THR A 136 -1.24 13.10 0.44
N PHE A 137 -0.68 13.79 -0.55
CA PHE A 137 -0.13 15.13 -0.33
C PHE A 137 -1.19 16.13 0.17
N ALA A 138 -2.39 16.13 -0.42
CA ALA A 138 -3.49 16.99 0.03
C ALA A 138 -3.97 16.64 1.44
N GLU A 139 -4.11 15.34 1.75
CA GLU A 139 -4.45 14.86 3.09
C GLU A 139 -3.41 15.31 4.13
N LEU A 140 -2.11 15.19 3.80
CA LEU A 140 -1.02 15.60 4.69
C LEU A 140 -0.97 17.12 4.91
N LEU A 141 -1.29 17.92 3.88
CA LEU A 141 -1.45 19.37 4.04
C LEU A 141 -2.54 19.68 5.06
N PHE A 142 -3.71 19.03 4.94
CA PHE A 142 -4.80 19.22 5.89
C PHE A 142 -4.44 18.73 7.31
N LEU A 143 -3.78 17.57 7.43
CA LEU A 143 -3.27 17.05 8.70
C LEU A 143 -2.33 18.06 9.40
N ARG A 144 -1.42 18.69 8.65
CA ARG A 144 -0.55 19.73 9.19
C ARG A 144 -1.30 21.01 9.53
N THR A 145 -2.35 21.36 8.78
CA THR A 145 -3.24 22.50 9.09
C THR A 145 -3.94 22.31 10.44
N ILE A 146 -4.53 21.14 10.70
CA ILE A 146 -5.24 20.90 11.98
C ILE A 146 -4.26 20.83 13.17
N ILE A 147 -3.07 20.27 12.98
CA ILE A 147 -2.01 20.28 14.01
C ILE A 147 -1.55 21.72 14.30
N ALA A 148 -1.32 22.53 13.27
CA ALA A 148 -0.95 23.94 13.45
C ALA A 148 -2.09 24.77 14.06
N GLY A 149 -3.33 24.34 13.85
CA GLY A 149 -4.54 24.92 14.43
C GLY A 149 -4.79 24.57 15.90
N GLY A 150 -3.94 23.75 16.52
CA GLY A 150 -4.04 23.39 17.94
C GLY A 150 -4.35 21.92 18.22
N MET A 151 -4.66 21.09 17.20
CA MET A 151 -4.87 19.66 17.43
C MET A 151 -3.60 19.00 17.95
N GLY A 152 -3.74 18.14 18.96
CA GLY A 152 -2.66 17.23 19.33
C GLY A 152 -2.28 16.35 18.13
N ALA A 153 -0.98 16.22 17.82
CA ALA A 153 -0.56 15.46 16.65
C ALA A 153 -0.99 13.98 16.71
N GLU A 154 -1.01 13.38 17.90
CA GLU A 154 -1.52 12.01 18.07
C GLU A 154 -3.00 11.89 17.70
N GLU A 155 -3.81 12.88 18.10
CA GLU A 155 -5.24 12.92 17.78
C GLU A 155 -5.45 13.12 16.27
N ALA A 156 -4.71 14.04 15.66
CA ALA A 156 -4.76 14.29 14.22
C ALA A 156 -4.42 13.04 13.39
N VAL A 157 -3.35 12.32 13.76
CA VAL A 157 -2.96 11.07 13.09
C VAL A 157 -3.96 9.95 13.36
N THR A 158 -4.56 9.90 14.55
CA THR A 158 -5.62 8.93 14.87
C THR A 158 -6.89 9.17 14.03
N ALA A 159 -7.21 10.44 13.76
CA ALA A 159 -8.36 10.83 12.96
C ALA A 159 -8.15 10.60 11.46
N TRP A 160 -6.91 10.63 10.98
CA TRP A 160 -6.57 10.35 9.58
C TRP A 160 -6.84 8.86 9.26
N ARG A 161 -7.83 8.58 8.43
CA ARG A 161 -8.26 7.22 8.02
C ARG A 161 -7.97 6.91 6.55
N GLY A 162 -7.65 7.91 5.73
CA GLY A 162 -7.28 7.77 4.31
C GLY A 162 -6.31 6.61 4.00
N PRO A 163 -5.21 6.42 4.76
CA PRO A 163 -4.27 5.31 4.58
C PRO A 163 -4.90 3.91 4.58
N TRP A 164 -6.02 3.74 5.28
CA TRP A 164 -6.72 2.46 5.43
C TRP A 164 -7.91 2.30 4.48
N ALA A 165 -8.18 3.25 3.58
CA ALA A 165 -9.30 3.19 2.65
C ALA A 165 -9.29 1.91 1.80
N LYS A 166 -8.11 1.46 1.35
CA LYS A 166 -7.95 0.19 0.60
C LYS A 166 -8.31 -1.06 1.42
N ALA A 167 -8.23 -0.98 2.75
CA ALA A 167 -8.62 -2.07 3.64
C ALA A 167 -10.11 -2.02 4.01
N GLY A 168 -10.87 -1.05 3.48
CA GLY A 168 -12.29 -0.86 3.79
C GLY A 168 -12.56 -0.33 5.20
N LEU A 169 -11.53 0.18 5.88
CA LEU A 169 -11.62 0.63 7.28
C LEU A 169 -11.80 2.17 7.42
N GLY A 170 -12.01 2.87 6.31
CA GLY A 170 -12.27 4.31 6.29
C GLY A 170 -13.14 4.70 5.10
N VAL A 171 -14.32 5.26 5.37
CA VAL A 171 -15.21 5.82 4.33
C VAL A 171 -14.77 7.23 3.94
N HIS A 172 -14.29 7.99 4.92
CA HIS A 172 -13.78 9.35 4.78
C HIS A 172 -12.29 9.40 5.09
N ASP A 173 -11.57 10.37 4.52
CA ASP A 173 -10.13 10.53 4.75
C ASP A 173 -9.81 10.91 6.20
N PHE A 174 -10.69 11.63 6.90
CA PHE A 174 -10.60 11.86 8.34
C PHE A 174 -11.93 11.60 9.03
N THR A 175 -11.87 11.05 10.24
CA THR A 175 -13.01 10.88 11.13
C THR A 175 -12.57 11.17 12.57
N PHE A 176 -13.15 12.21 13.16
CA PHE A 176 -12.80 12.71 14.48
C PHE A 176 -13.61 12.05 15.59
N ALA A 177 -13.16 12.18 16.84
CA ALA A 177 -13.79 11.55 18.00
C ALA A 177 -15.25 12.00 18.23
N ASN A 178 -15.58 13.24 17.85
CA ASN A 178 -16.93 13.79 17.90
C ASN A 178 -17.84 13.32 16.74
N GLY A 179 -17.36 12.44 15.86
CA GLY A 179 -18.10 11.91 14.73
C GLY A 179 -18.00 12.74 13.44
N ARG A 180 -17.38 13.94 13.49
CA ARG A 180 -17.17 14.77 12.28
C ARG A 180 -16.30 14.02 11.27
N GLY A 181 -16.74 14.01 10.01
CA GLY A 181 -15.99 13.48 8.87
C GLY A 181 -15.40 14.60 8.01
N ILE A 182 -14.25 14.32 7.39
CA ILE A 182 -13.69 15.17 6.32
C ILE A 182 -13.26 14.26 5.17
N GLU A 183 -13.73 14.59 3.97
CA GLU A 183 -13.28 13.98 2.72
C GLU A 183 -12.40 14.97 1.96
N VAL A 184 -11.18 14.56 1.59
CA VAL A 184 -10.19 15.40 0.93
C VAL A 184 -10.02 14.96 -0.52
N LYS A 185 -10.27 15.87 -1.47
CA LYS A 185 -10.03 15.65 -2.89
C LYS A 185 -8.97 16.61 -3.41
N SER A 186 -8.05 16.08 -4.21
CA SER A 186 -7.17 16.92 -5.03
C SER A 186 -7.66 16.98 -6.47
N THR A 187 -7.41 18.10 -7.14
CA THR A 187 -7.76 18.31 -8.56
C THR A 187 -6.68 19.11 -9.26
N HIS A 188 -6.63 19.05 -10.59
CA HIS A 188 -5.86 19.99 -11.40
C HIS A 188 -6.58 21.34 -11.47
N GLN A 189 -5.86 22.37 -11.92
CA GLN A 189 -6.34 23.69 -12.26
C GLN A 189 -6.64 23.80 -13.76
N PRO A 190 -7.73 24.48 -14.15
CA PRO A 190 -8.79 24.96 -13.28
C PRO A 190 -9.60 23.78 -12.70
N PRO A 191 -10.01 23.85 -11.42
CA PRO A 191 -10.79 22.79 -10.79
C PRO A 191 -12.23 22.82 -11.34
N ASP A 192 -12.56 21.84 -12.19
CA ASP A 192 -13.88 21.73 -12.83
C ASP A 192 -14.73 20.63 -12.22
N THR A 193 -14.14 19.44 -12.06
CA THR A 193 -14.83 18.27 -11.49
C THR A 193 -13.99 17.61 -10.40
N ILE A 194 -14.66 16.91 -9.50
CA ILE A 194 -14.02 15.97 -8.57
C ILE A 194 -14.56 14.56 -8.80
N ARG A 195 -13.67 13.57 -8.65
CA ARG A 195 -14.07 12.16 -8.66
C ARG A 195 -14.37 11.70 -7.25
N VAL A 196 -15.52 11.04 -7.09
CA VAL A 196 -15.93 10.34 -5.88
C VAL A 196 -15.72 8.86 -6.10
N SER A 197 -14.95 8.23 -5.21
CA SER A 197 -14.47 6.86 -5.38
C SER A 197 -15.42 5.81 -4.81
N SER A 198 -16.35 6.23 -3.97
CA SER A 198 -17.42 5.36 -3.47
C SER A 198 -18.69 6.18 -3.19
N PRO A 199 -19.89 5.64 -3.47
CA PRO A 199 -21.16 6.30 -3.16
C PRO A 199 -21.31 6.71 -1.69
N GLY A 200 -20.65 5.99 -0.77
CA GLY A 200 -20.73 6.26 0.67
C GLY A 200 -19.95 7.50 1.14
N GLN A 201 -19.06 8.08 0.33
CA GLN A 201 -18.12 9.10 0.80
C GLN A 201 -18.77 10.47 1.07
N LEU A 202 -19.85 10.82 0.36
CA LEU A 202 -20.46 12.15 0.39
C LEU A 202 -21.97 12.08 0.69
N VAL A 203 -22.37 11.13 1.53
CA VAL A 203 -23.77 10.96 1.95
C VAL A 203 -24.05 11.88 3.15
N PRO A 204 -25.04 12.79 3.05
CA PRO A 204 -25.46 13.59 4.20
C PRO A 204 -25.97 12.70 5.34
N SER A 205 -25.59 13.05 6.58
CA SER A 205 -26.03 12.35 7.79
C SER A 205 -26.24 13.34 8.94
N ASP A 206 -26.60 12.84 10.13
CA ASP A 206 -26.69 13.67 11.33
C ASP A 206 -25.30 14.11 11.84
N GLN A 207 -24.23 13.44 11.41
CA GLN A 207 -22.86 13.82 11.73
C GLN A 207 -22.34 14.86 10.74
N PRO A 208 -21.63 15.92 11.19
CA PRO A 208 -21.04 16.90 10.29
C PRO A 208 -20.04 16.27 9.33
N LEU A 209 -20.16 16.57 8.05
CA LEU A 209 -19.24 16.12 7.00
C LEU A 209 -18.91 17.30 6.09
N ASP A 210 -17.62 17.57 5.90
CA ASP A 210 -17.15 18.55 4.92
C ASP A 210 -16.31 17.85 3.83
N LEU A 211 -16.55 18.23 2.59
CA LEU A 211 -15.69 17.94 1.45
C LEU A 211 -14.70 19.11 1.31
N LEU A 212 -13.41 18.78 1.31
CA LEU A 212 -12.32 19.72 1.03
C LEU A 212 -11.73 19.41 -0.34
N VAL A 213 -11.64 20.43 -1.19
CA VAL A 213 -11.06 20.31 -2.52
C VAL A 213 -9.84 21.22 -2.61
N LEU A 214 -8.68 20.62 -2.89
CA LEU A 214 -7.43 21.33 -3.09
C LEU A 214 -6.98 21.25 -4.55
N PRO A 215 -7.00 22.37 -5.29
CA PRO A 215 -6.30 22.45 -6.56
C PRO A 215 -4.80 22.29 -6.34
N LEU A 216 -4.18 21.29 -6.96
CA LEU A 216 -2.76 21.00 -6.89
C LEU A 216 -2.17 21.02 -8.29
N GLU A 217 -1.14 21.81 -8.51
CA GLU A 217 -0.38 21.79 -9.77
C GLU A 217 0.98 21.14 -9.59
N ASN A 218 1.44 20.46 -10.63
CA ASN A 218 2.83 19.99 -10.68
C ASN A 218 3.72 21.21 -10.89
N ALA A 219 4.73 21.37 -10.03
CA ALA A 219 5.63 22.49 -10.14
C ALA A 219 6.60 22.32 -11.31
N PRO A 220 6.86 23.38 -12.11
CA PRO A 220 7.96 23.36 -13.05
C PRO A 220 9.30 23.28 -12.31
N ASP A 221 10.31 22.74 -13.01
CA ASP A 221 11.67 22.62 -12.49
C ASP A 221 12.20 23.99 -12.02
N GLY A 222 12.83 24.02 -10.85
CA GLY A 222 13.39 25.25 -10.26
C GLY A 222 12.41 26.16 -9.53
N SER A 223 11.10 25.84 -9.46
CA SER A 223 10.16 26.62 -8.63
C SER A 223 10.53 26.55 -7.14
N THR A 224 10.69 27.71 -6.52
CA THR A 224 10.99 27.88 -5.08
C THR A 224 9.74 27.82 -4.21
N ALA A 225 8.56 28.09 -4.77
CA ALA A 225 7.28 28.01 -4.06
C ALA A 225 6.74 26.56 -3.97
N ALA A 226 7.37 25.63 -4.67
CA ALA A 226 6.92 24.25 -4.75
C ALA A 226 7.33 23.44 -3.52
N ILE A 227 6.37 22.70 -2.98
CA ILE A 227 6.55 21.83 -1.83
C ILE A 227 6.93 20.44 -2.34
N PRO A 228 8.15 19.92 -2.06
CA PRO A 228 8.53 18.57 -2.45
C PRO A 228 7.79 17.54 -1.58
N PHE A 229 7.09 16.60 -2.21
CA PHE A 229 6.27 15.60 -1.52
C PHE A 229 7.05 14.83 -0.46
N ARG A 230 8.16 14.20 -0.85
CA ARG A 230 8.98 13.38 0.06
C ARG A 230 9.50 14.18 1.26
N ALA A 231 10.02 15.39 1.02
CA ALA A 231 10.48 16.27 2.08
C ALA A 231 9.35 16.67 3.03
N TYR A 232 8.16 16.96 2.49
CA TYR A 232 6.98 17.30 3.29
C TYR A 232 6.53 16.14 4.18
N VAL A 233 6.55 14.90 3.66
CA VAL A 233 6.26 13.71 4.50
C VAL A 233 7.30 13.57 5.61
N GLN A 234 8.59 13.71 5.30
CA GLN A 234 9.66 13.62 6.29
C GLN A 234 9.58 14.71 7.38
N GLU A 235 9.23 15.94 7.01
CA GLU A 235 8.98 17.03 7.96
C GLU A 235 7.76 16.75 8.83
N THR A 236 6.70 16.20 8.24
CA THR A 236 5.51 15.77 8.98
C THR A 236 5.84 14.65 9.97
N SER A 237 6.64 13.65 9.57
CA SER A 237 7.14 12.60 10.48
C SER A 237 7.85 13.18 11.70
N LYS A 238 8.69 14.21 11.51
CA LYS A 238 9.41 14.87 12.62
C LYS A 238 8.45 15.57 13.58
N VAL A 239 7.45 16.27 13.06
CA VAL A 239 6.43 16.96 13.86
C VAL A 239 5.63 15.97 14.69
N VAL A 240 5.19 14.88 14.07
CA VAL A 240 4.40 13.85 14.76
C VAL A 240 5.24 13.14 15.81
N ALA A 241 6.48 12.75 15.48
CA ALA A 241 7.38 12.10 16.44
C ALA A 241 7.68 12.97 17.67
N ALA A 242 7.73 14.30 17.51
CA ALA A 242 7.91 15.23 18.62
C ALA A 242 6.75 15.22 19.63
N ALA A 243 5.56 14.73 19.26
CA ALA A 243 4.42 14.59 20.17
C ALA A 243 4.50 13.34 21.06
N GLY A 244 5.39 12.38 20.74
CA GLY A 244 5.64 11.20 21.57
C GLY A 244 5.48 9.86 20.82
N PRO A 245 5.82 8.74 21.47
CA PRO A 245 5.86 7.43 20.85
C PRO A 245 4.50 6.94 20.34
N GLY A 246 3.39 7.25 21.04
CA GLY A 246 2.05 6.86 20.59
C GLY A 246 1.64 7.50 19.26
N ALA A 247 2.03 8.75 19.04
CA ALA A 247 1.82 9.44 17.76
C ALA A 247 2.71 8.86 16.66
N ALA A 248 3.98 8.58 16.98
CA ALA A 248 4.95 7.99 16.06
C ALA A 248 4.51 6.60 15.56
N ASP A 249 4.08 5.71 16.47
CA ASP A 249 3.65 4.35 16.12
C ASP A 249 2.43 4.37 15.17
N LYS A 250 1.46 5.25 15.42
CA LYS A 250 0.28 5.40 14.55
C LYS A 250 0.64 5.96 13.18
N TRP A 251 1.60 6.88 13.13
CA TRP A 251 2.10 7.45 11.89
C TRP A 251 2.86 6.41 11.05
N ASP A 252 3.73 5.61 11.68
CA ASP A 252 4.45 4.55 11.00
C ASP A 252 3.48 3.49 10.43
N ALA A 253 2.44 3.13 11.20
CA ALA A 253 1.37 2.27 10.71
C ALA A 253 0.60 2.87 9.52
N ALA A 254 0.37 4.19 9.52
CA ALA A 254 -0.25 4.89 8.39
C ALA A 254 0.63 4.85 7.12
N LEU A 255 1.93 5.14 7.26
CA LEU A 255 2.88 5.07 6.14
C LEU A 255 3.01 3.64 5.58
N GLU A 256 2.99 2.65 6.47
CA GLU A 256 2.96 1.23 6.09
C GLU A 256 1.67 0.86 5.34
N ALA A 257 0.50 1.29 5.83
CA ALA A 257 -0.78 1.05 5.18
C ALA A 257 -0.85 1.68 3.78
N LEU A 258 -0.27 2.87 3.62
CA LEU A 258 -0.12 3.51 2.30
C LEU A 258 0.85 2.75 1.39
N THR A 259 1.71 1.89 1.93
CA THR A 259 2.86 1.31 1.23
C THR A 259 3.86 2.38 0.75
N LEU A 260 3.97 3.50 1.47
CA LEU A 260 4.88 4.59 1.13
C LEU A 260 6.31 4.26 1.59
N ASP A 261 7.26 4.23 0.65
CA ASP A 261 8.68 4.08 0.91
C ASP A 261 9.42 5.40 0.70
N LEU A 262 9.71 6.12 1.79
CA LEU A 262 10.42 7.39 1.76
C LEU A 262 11.92 7.24 1.47
N SER A 263 12.46 6.02 1.34
CA SER A 263 13.84 5.82 0.90
C SER A 263 13.99 5.84 -0.62
N ASP A 264 12.91 5.61 -1.39
CA ASP A 264 12.93 5.68 -2.86
C ASP A 264 12.95 7.14 -3.35
N GLU A 265 14.09 7.55 -3.95
CA GLU A 265 14.30 8.88 -4.54
C GLU A 265 13.34 9.18 -5.71
N TRP A 266 12.63 8.18 -6.25
CA TRP A 266 11.61 8.41 -7.28
C TRP A 266 10.52 9.39 -6.86
N TYR A 267 10.23 9.49 -5.57
CA TYR A 267 9.25 10.46 -5.06
C TYR A 267 9.74 11.92 -5.16
N ASP A 268 11.03 12.16 -5.39
CA ASP A 268 11.61 13.52 -5.46
C ASP A 268 11.12 14.31 -6.68
N LYS A 269 10.64 13.62 -7.72
CA LYS A 269 10.01 14.26 -8.89
C LYS A 269 8.66 14.92 -8.56
N TYR A 270 8.00 14.52 -7.47
CA TYR A 270 6.71 15.08 -7.08
C TYR A 270 6.91 16.34 -6.25
N ARG A 271 6.65 17.48 -6.88
CA ARG A 271 6.68 18.79 -6.26
C ARG A 271 5.39 19.50 -6.62
N PHE A 272 4.67 19.99 -5.61
CA PHE A 272 3.33 20.52 -5.80
C PHE A 272 3.25 22.01 -5.44
N LEU A 273 2.42 22.72 -6.20
CA LEU A 273 1.97 24.07 -5.90
C LEU A 273 0.51 23.99 -5.46
N PRO A 274 0.22 24.07 -4.15
CA PRO A 274 -1.15 24.10 -3.67
C PRO A 274 -1.80 25.44 -3.98
N GLY A 275 -3.05 25.39 -4.45
CA GLY A 275 -3.94 26.55 -4.50
C GLY A 275 -4.71 26.74 -3.20
N GLU A 276 -5.79 27.51 -3.27
CA GLU A 276 -6.68 27.74 -2.14
C GLU A 276 -7.63 26.55 -1.90
N TRP A 277 -7.82 26.20 -0.64
CA TRP A 277 -8.82 25.21 -0.24
C TRP A 277 -10.23 25.68 -0.58
N ARG A 278 -11.02 24.79 -1.17
CA ARG A 278 -12.47 24.97 -1.33
C ARG A 278 -13.19 23.99 -0.41
N ARG A 279 -13.97 24.52 0.52
CA ARG A 279 -14.75 23.73 1.47
C ARG A 279 -16.22 23.70 1.05
N PHE A 280 -16.82 22.53 1.14
CA PHE A 280 -18.25 22.33 0.93
C PHE A 280 -18.84 21.47 2.05
N THR A 281 -19.89 21.96 2.70
CA THR A 281 -20.58 21.21 3.75
C THR A 281 -21.57 20.23 3.14
N VAL A 282 -21.40 18.94 3.45
CA VAL A 282 -22.26 17.85 3.00
C VAL A 282 -23.51 17.81 3.88
N LYS A 283 -24.59 18.40 3.38
CA LYS A 283 -25.88 18.56 4.08
C LYS A 283 -27.04 18.13 3.18
N PRO A 284 -28.29 18.06 3.65
CA PRO A 284 -29.42 17.72 2.81
C PRO A 284 -29.46 18.54 1.51
N GLY A 285 -29.63 17.85 0.38
CA GLY A 285 -29.55 18.41 -0.97
C GLY A 285 -28.17 18.32 -1.64
N PHE A 286 -27.11 17.94 -0.92
CA PHE A 286 -25.78 17.76 -1.51
C PHE A 286 -25.82 16.64 -2.58
N PRO A 287 -25.24 16.84 -3.79
CA PRO A 287 -25.25 15.83 -4.85
C PRO A 287 -24.50 14.55 -4.44
N HIS A 288 -25.21 13.44 -4.37
CA HIS A 288 -24.65 12.13 -4.05
C HIS A 288 -25.45 11.00 -4.71
N LEU A 289 -24.88 9.80 -4.73
CA LEU A 289 -25.61 8.59 -5.08
C LEU A 289 -26.10 7.93 -3.80
N ASP A 290 -27.40 7.67 -3.71
CA ASP A 290 -27.97 6.90 -2.60
C ASP A 290 -27.62 5.41 -2.78
N VAL A 291 -26.76 4.90 -1.89
CA VAL A 291 -26.32 3.50 -1.87
C VAL A 291 -27.53 2.56 -1.82
N ALA A 292 -28.58 2.89 -1.06
CA ALA A 292 -29.75 2.05 -0.89
C ALA A 292 -30.60 1.96 -2.17
N SER A 293 -30.45 2.92 -3.10
CA SER A 293 -31.13 2.95 -4.38
C SER A 293 -30.42 2.17 -5.49
N LEU A 294 -29.17 1.72 -5.26
CA LEU A 294 -28.39 1.01 -6.27
C LEU A 294 -28.94 -0.41 -6.48
N PRO A 295 -29.14 -0.84 -7.75
CA PRO A 295 -29.56 -2.20 -8.07
C PRO A 295 -28.66 -3.28 -7.47
N ALA A 296 -29.27 -4.37 -7.01
CA ALA A 296 -28.55 -5.54 -6.53
C ALA A 296 -27.60 -6.10 -7.60
N GLY A 297 -26.37 -6.42 -7.21
CA GLY A 297 -25.31 -6.90 -8.11
C GLY A 297 -24.30 -5.82 -8.53
N ILE A 298 -24.57 -4.55 -8.26
CA ILE A 298 -23.56 -3.48 -8.39
C ILE A 298 -22.62 -3.55 -7.17
N VAL A 299 -21.33 -3.78 -7.43
CA VAL A 299 -20.31 -3.96 -6.39
C VAL A 299 -19.25 -2.87 -6.35
N ASP A 300 -19.17 -2.02 -7.38
CA ASP A 300 -18.22 -0.92 -7.47
C ASP A 300 -18.79 0.22 -8.34
N VAL A 301 -18.81 1.45 -7.80
CA VAL A 301 -19.35 2.64 -8.46
C VAL A 301 -18.47 3.84 -8.18
N HIS A 302 -18.12 4.54 -9.24
CA HIS A 302 -17.43 5.81 -9.19
C HIS A 302 -18.23 6.84 -9.97
N TYR A 303 -18.27 8.07 -9.49
CA TYR A 303 -18.95 9.17 -10.18
C TYR A 303 -18.15 10.47 -10.02
N SER A 304 -18.48 11.47 -10.83
CA SER A 304 -17.87 12.78 -10.75
C SER A 304 -18.92 13.83 -10.45
N LEU A 305 -18.52 14.86 -9.70
CA LEU A 305 -19.34 16.04 -9.41
C LEU A 305 -18.71 17.26 -10.08
N GLU A 306 -19.55 18.07 -10.72
CA GLU A 306 -19.17 19.39 -11.22
C GLU A 306 -19.05 20.36 -10.03
N LEU A 307 -17.87 20.92 -9.80
CA LEU A 307 -17.59 21.77 -8.65
C LEU A 307 -18.45 23.04 -8.63
N LEU A 308 -18.76 23.59 -9.81
CA LEU A 308 -19.63 24.77 -9.91
C LEU A 308 -21.02 24.51 -9.30
N ARG A 309 -21.54 23.29 -9.43
CA ARG A 309 -22.84 22.87 -8.86
C ARG A 309 -22.81 22.71 -7.35
N LEU A 310 -21.62 22.68 -6.74
CA LEU A 310 -21.47 22.61 -5.30
C LEU A 310 -21.50 23.99 -4.62
N SER A 311 -21.55 25.10 -5.37
CA SER A 311 -21.57 26.47 -4.82
C SER A 311 -22.60 26.71 -3.70
N PRO A 312 -23.84 26.16 -3.74
CA PRO A 312 -24.81 26.32 -2.64
C PRO A 312 -24.40 25.67 -1.30
N PHE A 313 -23.38 24.81 -1.34
CA PHE A 313 -22.82 24.09 -0.20
C PHE A 313 -21.48 24.68 0.26
N ALA A 314 -20.96 25.69 -0.43
CA ALA A 314 -19.68 26.30 -0.11
C ALA A 314 -19.69 26.94 1.28
N ALA A 315 -18.59 26.76 2.01
CA ALA A 315 -18.33 27.41 3.30
C ALA A 315 -16.89 27.92 3.33
N PRO A 316 -16.57 28.94 4.13
CA PRO A 316 -15.19 29.41 4.28
C PRO A 316 -14.30 28.34 4.90
N PHE A 317 -13.13 28.10 4.30
CA PHE A 317 -12.17 27.12 4.84
C PHE A 317 -11.54 27.58 6.15
N ASN A 318 -11.29 28.88 6.30
CA ASN A 318 -10.72 29.47 7.52
C ASN A 318 -11.63 29.34 8.76
N GLU A 319 -12.93 29.13 8.57
CA GLU A 319 -13.89 28.88 9.66
C GLU A 319 -13.91 27.41 10.09
N LEU A 320 -13.34 26.49 9.30
CA LEU A 320 -13.40 25.05 9.58
C LEU A 320 -12.81 24.68 10.92
N LEU A 321 -11.65 25.23 11.28
CA LEU A 321 -11.00 24.90 12.55
C LEU A 321 -11.84 25.36 13.75
N SER A 322 -12.54 26.49 13.64
CA SER A 322 -13.48 26.93 14.65
C SER A 322 -14.69 26.00 14.74
N ASP A 323 -15.22 25.56 13.60
CA ASP A 323 -16.35 24.62 13.52
C ASP A 323 -16.01 23.19 13.97
N MET A 324 -14.71 22.85 14.01
CA MET A 324 -14.22 21.57 14.52
C MET A 324 -14.21 21.51 16.05
N GLU A 325 -14.50 22.63 16.74
CA GLU A 325 -14.47 22.75 18.21
C GLU A 325 -13.13 22.25 18.78
N MET A 326 -12.05 22.67 18.13
CA MET A 326 -10.69 22.34 18.52
C MET A 326 -10.43 22.78 19.97
N PRO A 327 -9.74 21.95 20.79
CA PRO A 327 -9.46 22.26 22.19
C PRO A 327 -8.57 23.50 22.39
#